data_AF-A0A7C5ZLY4-F1
#
_entry.id   AF-A0A7C5ZLY4-F1
#
_cell.length_a   1.000
_cell.length_b   1.000
_cell.length_c   1.000
_cell.angle_alpha   90.00
_cell.angle_beta   90.00
_cell.angle_gamma   90.00
#
_symmetry.space_group_name_H-M   'P 1'
#
loop_
_entity.id
_entity.type
_entity.pdbx_description
1 polymer ?
#
loop_
_entity_poly.entity_id
_entity_poly.type
_entity_poly.pdbx_seq_one_letter_code
_entity_poly.pdbx_strand_id
1 'polypeptide(L)'
;MGRIPYNAAASRIGGSRDELGTRALVGRLTGSGFVAVVIALFALTGLWPCLVAQAYPSGPDFRLHLLRVVSLHSALENGSLYPRWFDGLVYGLGYPVLHYYAPLTYYL
;
A
#
# COMPACT_ATOMS: atom_id res chain seq x y z
N MET A 1 61.76 27.19 10.68
CA MET A 1 60.31 26.89 10.56
C MET A 1 60.08 26.13 9.26
N GLY A 2 59.99 24.80 9.31
CA GLY A 2 59.76 23.96 8.13
C GLY A 2 58.28 23.94 7.75
N ARG A 3 57.97 24.24 6.49
CA ARG A 3 56.61 24.11 5.94
C ARG A 3 56.35 22.62 5.69
N ILE A 4 55.40 22.05 6.42
CA ILE A 4 54.87 20.72 6.14
C ILE A 4 54.16 20.79 4.77
N PRO A 5 54.50 19.95 3.78
CA PRO A 5 53.81 19.95 2.51
C PRO A 5 52.40 19.37 2.70
N TYR A 6 51.39 20.16 2.34
CA TYR A 6 50.00 19.72 2.27
C TYR A 6 49.88 18.69 1.14
N ASN A 7 49.74 17.41 1.51
CA ASN A 7 49.52 16.32 0.59
C ASN A 7 48.13 16.45 -0.05
N ALA A 8 48.09 16.87 -1.32
CA ALA A 8 46.87 16.94 -2.15
C ALA A 8 46.23 15.58 -2.47
N ALA A 9 46.78 14.46 -1.99
CA ALA A 9 46.19 13.13 -2.18
C ALA A 9 44.94 12.89 -1.31
N ALA A 10 44.68 13.73 -0.30
CA ALA A 10 43.48 13.61 0.53
C ALA A 10 42.19 14.08 -0.17
N SER A 11 42.27 14.69 -1.36
CA SER A 11 41.08 15.19 -2.09
C SER A 11 40.50 14.18 -3.08
N ARG A 12 41.06 12.96 -3.19
CA ARG A 12 40.50 11.89 -4.03
C ARG A 12 39.54 10.99 -3.26
N ILE A 13 38.62 11.59 -2.50
CA ILE A 13 37.42 10.91 -2.02
C ILE A 13 36.41 10.87 -3.19
N GLY A 14 36.86 10.37 -4.34
CA GLY A 14 35.98 9.98 -5.43
C GLY A 14 35.50 8.58 -5.08
N GLY A 15 34.22 8.46 -4.74
CA GLY A 15 33.62 7.19 -4.33
C GLY A 15 34.05 6.07 -5.26
N SER A 16 34.59 5.00 -4.68
CA SER A 16 35.18 3.90 -5.43
C SER A 16 34.11 3.25 -6.32
N ARG A 17 34.54 2.54 -7.39
CA ARG A 17 33.63 2.00 -8.43
C ARG A 17 32.47 1.16 -7.87
N ASP A 18 32.70 0.51 -6.74
CA ASP A 18 31.75 -0.23 -5.91
C ASP A 18 30.68 0.66 -5.24
N GLU A 19 31.05 1.85 -4.74
CA GLU A 19 30.09 2.81 -4.18
C GLU A 19 29.18 3.39 -5.26
N LEU A 20 29.73 3.70 -6.44
CA LEU A 20 28.97 4.18 -7.59
C LEU A 20 27.99 3.10 -8.09
N GLY A 21 28.43 1.83 -8.15
CA GLY A 21 27.58 0.70 -8.50
C GLY A 21 26.45 0.45 -7.49
N THR A 22 26.75 0.55 -6.20
CA THR A 22 25.77 0.40 -5.11
C THR A 22 24.69 1.47 -5.19
N ARG A 23 25.06 2.73 -5.43
CA ARG A 23 24.09 3.84 -5.54
C ARG A 23 23.21 3.72 -6.78
N ALA A 24 23.78 3.27 -7.90
CA ALA A 24 23.02 3.02 -9.13
C ALA A 24 22.02 1.87 -8.96
N LEU A 25 22.40 0.79 -8.26
CA LEU A 25 21.49 -0.31 -7.93
C LEU A 25 20.36 0.15 -7.01
N VAL A 26 20.68 0.88 -5.94
CA VAL A 26 19.68 1.43 -5.02
C VAL A 26 18.69 2.32 -5.79
N GLY A 27 19.18 3.22 -6.65
CA GLY A 27 18.31 4.09 -7.46
C GLY A 27 17.39 3.33 -8.43
N ARG A 28 17.79 2.15 -8.92
CA ARG A 28 16.93 1.27 -9.73
C ARG A 28 15.87 0.57 -8.88
N LEU A 29 16.23 0.15 -7.67
CA LEU A 29 15.34 -0.51 -6.72
C LEU A 29 14.36 0.49 -6.04
N THR A 30 14.69 1.77 -5.98
CA THR A 30 13.76 2.82 -5.50
C THR A 30 13.09 3.60 -6.62
N GLY A 31 13.38 3.29 -7.89
CA GLY A 31 12.71 3.89 -9.03
C GLY A 31 11.21 3.56 -9.03
N SER A 32 10.36 4.54 -9.33
CA SER A 32 8.89 4.38 -9.30
C SER A 32 8.38 3.21 -10.14
N GLY A 33 9.07 2.88 -11.24
CA GLY A 33 8.75 1.72 -12.06
C GLY A 33 9.00 0.38 -11.36
N PHE A 34 10.09 0.24 -10.61
CA PHE A 34 10.36 -0.96 -9.81
C PHE A 34 9.34 -1.11 -8.68
N VAL A 35 9.04 -0.02 -7.98
CA VAL A 35 8.01 0.00 -6.92
C VAL A 35 6.64 -0.41 -7.47
N ALA A 36 6.24 0.13 -8.63
CA ALA A 36 4.97 -0.24 -9.27
C ALA A 36 4.92 -1.72 -9.64
N VAL A 37 6.01 -2.29 -10.18
CA VAL A 37 6.10 -3.72 -10.49
C VAL A 37 5.96 -4.57 -9.23
N VAL A 38 6.64 -4.19 -8.15
CA VAL A 38 6.51 -4.90 -6.85
C VAL A 38 5.07 -4.86 -6.36
N ILE A 39 4.41 -3.70 -6.37
CA ILE A 39 3.00 -3.55 -5.97
C ILE A 39 2.10 -4.44 -6.84
N ALA A 40 2.30 -4.42 -8.16
CA ALA A 40 1.50 -5.24 -9.09
C ALA A 40 1.68 -6.74 -8.82
N LEU A 41 2.90 -7.21 -8.57
CA LEU A 41 3.16 -8.62 -8.23
C LEU A 41 2.51 -9.02 -6.90
N PHE A 42 2.55 -8.15 -5.90
CA PHE A 42 1.85 -8.38 -4.63
C PHE A 42 0.33 -8.46 -4.83
N ALA A 43 -0.25 -7.52 -5.57
CA ALA A 43 -1.67 -7.50 -5.89
C ALA A 43 -2.10 -8.77 -6.66
N LEU A 44 -1.33 -9.18 -7.66
CA LEU A 44 -1.59 -10.38 -8.45
C LEU A 44 -1.53 -11.66 -7.59
N THR A 45 -0.61 -11.73 -6.63
CA THR A 45 -0.53 -12.86 -5.70
C THR A 45 -1.77 -12.94 -4.81
N GLY A 46 -2.26 -11.79 -4.32
CA GLY A 46 -3.50 -11.72 -3.53
C GLY A 46 -4.75 -12.06 -4.34
N LEU A 47 -4.79 -11.68 -5.62
CA LEU A 47 -5.91 -11.94 -6.53
C LEU A 47 -5.86 -13.34 -7.16
N TRP A 48 -4.72 -14.04 -7.10
CA TRP A 48 -4.53 -15.36 -7.72
C TRP A 48 -5.65 -16.38 -7.40
N PRO A 49 -6.11 -16.52 -6.13
CA PRO A 49 -7.18 -17.45 -5.82
C PRO A 49 -8.51 -17.11 -6.51
N CYS A 50 -8.82 -15.81 -6.63
CA CYS A 50 -10.01 -15.35 -7.34
C CYS A 50 -9.91 -15.59 -8.85
N LEU A 51 -8.72 -15.40 -9.44
CA LEU A 51 -8.50 -15.52 -10.88
C LEU A 51 -8.46 -16.98 -11.37
N VAL A 52 -7.84 -17.89 -10.61
CA VAL A 52 -7.59 -19.26 -11.08
C VAL A 52 -8.61 -20.26 -10.55
N ALA A 53 -9.04 -20.12 -9.30
CA ALA A 53 -9.92 -21.12 -8.67
C ALA A 53 -11.41 -20.80 -8.82
N GLN A 54 -11.78 -19.64 -9.38
CA GLN A 54 -13.14 -19.07 -9.30
C GLN A 54 -13.71 -19.14 -7.86
N ALA A 55 -12.82 -19.17 -6.87
CA ALA A 55 -13.18 -19.32 -5.48
C ALA A 55 -13.45 -17.92 -4.95
N TYR A 56 -14.74 -17.60 -4.76
CA TYR A 56 -15.10 -16.45 -3.97
C TYR A 56 -14.54 -16.61 -2.56
N PRO A 57 -14.10 -15.53 -1.89
CA PRO A 57 -13.76 -15.60 -0.48
C PRO A 57 -14.97 -16.16 0.27
N SER A 58 -14.86 -17.37 0.80
CA SER A 58 -15.98 -18.11 1.40
C SER A 58 -15.92 -18.12 2.93
N GLY A 59 -15.15 -17.19 3.50
CA GLY A 59 -15.01 -17.05 4.94
C GLY A 59 -16.36 -16.78 5.63
N PRO A 60 -16.52 -17.19 6.91
CA PRO A 60 -17.75 -16.98 7.67
C PRO A 60 -18.26 -15.54 7.63
N ASP A 61 -17.33 -14.58 7.67
CA ASP A 61 -17.61 -13.14 7.71
C ASP A 61 -17.70 -12.49 6.32
N PHE A 62 -17.46 -13.23 5.23
CA PHE A 62 -17.45 -12.65 3.88
C PHE A 62 -18.75 -11.91 3.55
N ARG A 63 -19.90 -12.55 3.84
CA ARG A 63 -21.22 -11.94 3.62
C ARG A 63 -21.39 -10.65 4.42
N LEU A 64 -20.85 -10.60 5.62
CA LEU A 64 -20.92 -9.43 6.48
C LEU A 64 -20.04 -8.29 5.94
N HIS A 65 -18.85 -8.59 5.43
CA HIS A 65 -18.03 -7.59 4.73
C HIS A 65 -18.71 -7.07 3.47
N LEU A 66 -19.35 -7.94 2.69
CA LEU A 66 -20.10 -7.53 1.49
C LEU A 66 -21.26 -6.58 1.86
N LEU A 67 -22.03 -6.89 2.91
CA LEU A 67 -23.10 -6.01 3.41
C LEU A 67 -22.57 -4.63 3.86
N ARG A 68 -21.38 -4.58 4.46
CA ARG A 68 -20.72 -3.32 4.82
C ARG A 68 -20.37 -2.50 3.58
N VAL A 69 -19.81 -3.13 2.54
CA VAL A 69 -19.49 -2.44 1.27
C VAL A 69 -20.74 -1.89 0.61
N VAL A 70 -21.84 -2.66 0.57
CA VAL A 70 -23.13 -2.19 0.04
C VAL A 70 -23.65 -0.99 0.85
N SER A 71 -23.60 -1.06 2.17
CA SER A 71 -24.03 0.04 3.04
C SER A 71 -23.16 1.29 2.87
N LEU A 72 -21.84 1.13 2.67
CA LEU A 72 -20.94 2.23 2.34
C LEU A 72 -21.32 2.85 1.00
N HIS A 73 -21.57 2.03 -0.03
CA HIS A 73 -21.98 2.50 -1.35
C HIS A 73 -23.25 3.37 -1.27
N SER A 74 -24.29 2.91 -0.57
CA SER A 74 -25.51 3.71 -0.37
C SER A 74 -25.24 5.03 0.38
N ALA A 75 -24.33 5.04 1.36
CA ALA A 75 -23.95 6.26 2.04
C ALA A 75 -23.19 7.24 1.12
N LEU A 76 -22.33 6.72 0.25
CA LEU A 76 -21.61 7.52 -0.76
C LEU A 76 -22.58 8.13 -1.78
N GLU A 77 -23.58 7.36 -2.25
CA GLU A 77 -24.63 7.86 -3.13
C GLU A 77 -25.43 9.00 -2.49
N ASN A 78 -25.61 8.95 -1.17
CA ASN A 78 -26.26 10.01 -0.39
C ASN A 78 -25.32 11.18 -0.01
N GLY A 79 -24.10 11.23 -0.56
CA GLY A 79 -23.14 12.31 -0.34
C GLY A 79 -22.33 12.20 0.96
N SER A 80 -22.47 11.12 1.72
CA SER A 80 -21.65 10.88 2.91
C SER A 80 -20.36 10.14 2.55
N LEU A 81 -19.30 10.90 2.27
CA LEU A 81 -18.00 10.36 1.89
C LEU A 81 -17.33 9.50 2.96
N TYR A 82 -17.56 9.79 4.25
CA TYR A 82 -16.97 9.08 5.37
C TYR A 82 -18.02 8.79 6.45
N PRO A 83 -18.93 7.83 6.21
CA PRO A 83 -20.00 7.50 7.13
C PRO A 83 -19.42 6.80 8.36
N ARG A 84 -19.52 7.41 9.53
CA ARG A 84 -19.12 6.76 10.78
C ARG A 84 -20.11 5.67 11.22
N TRP A 85 -21.33 5.74 10.72
CA TRP A 85 -22.46 4.86 11.01
C TRP A 85 -23.10 4.36 9.71
N PHE A 86 -23.35 3.07 9.60
CA PHE A 86 -23.86 2.42 8.40
C PHE A 86 -25.30 1.98 8.65
N ASP A 87 -26.29 2.67 8.09
CA ASP A 87 -27.71 2.45 8.38
C ASP A 87 -28.25 1.11 7.86
N GLY A 88 -27.69 0.59 6.76
CA GLY A 88 -28.14 -0.66 6.12
C GLY A 88 -27.83 -1.94 6.91
N LEU A 89 -27.16 -1.84 8.05
CA LEU A 89 -26.74 -2.98 8.87
C LEU A 89 -27.71 -3.25 10.02
N VAL A 90 -27.65 -4.46 10.58
CA VAL A 90 -28.44 -4.87 11.76
C VAL A 90 -29.94 -4.58 11.56
N TYR A 91 -30.49 -5.05 10.43
CA TYR A 91 -31.91 -4.86 10.07
C TYR A 91 -32.37 -3.40 10.01
N GLY A 92 -31.48 -2.45 9.73
CA GLY A 92 -31.81 -1.03 9.65
C GLY A 92 -31.58 -0.24 10.94
N LEU A 93 -31.13 -0.88 12.02
CA LEU A 93 -30.69 -0.19 13.25
C LEU A 93 -29.34 0.51 13.07
N GLY A 94 -28.59 0.05 12.07
CA GLY A 94 -27.27 0.52 11.71
C GLY A 94 -26.15 0.05 12.64
N TYR A 95 -24.92 0.35 12.24
CA TYR A 95 -23.72 -0.12 12.94
C TYR A 95 -22.51 0.81 12.73
N PRO A 96 -21.67 1.05 13.76
CA PRO A 96 -20.55 1.98 13.69
C PRO A 96 -19.30 1.35 13.06
N VAL A 97 -19.36 0.94 11.78
CA VAL A 97 -18.26 0.19 11.13
C VAL A 97 -16.93 0.96 11.15
N LEU A 98 -16.91 2.20 10.65
CA LEU A 98 -15.67 2.96 10.51
C LEU A 98 -15.12 3.56 11.82
N HIS A 99 -15.82 3.36 12.95
CA HIS A 99 -15.25 3.65 14.27
C HIS A 99 -14.23 2.58 14.71
N TYR A 100 -14.46 1.32 14.31
CA TYR A 100 -13.71 0.18 14.84
C TYR A 100 -12.91 -0.58 13.78
N TYR A 101 -13.27 -0.46 12.50
CA TYR A 101 -12.62 -1.16 11.41
C TYR A 101 -11.84 -0.20 10.50
N ALA A 102 -10.71 -0.68 9.99
CA ALA A 102 -9.88 0.09 9.07
C ALA A 102 -10.68 0.48 7.81
N PRO A 103 -10.78 1.77 7.48
CA PRO A 103 -11.63 2.23 6.39
C PRO A 103 -11.11 1.80 5.03
N LEU A 104 -9.79 1.81 4.81
CA LEU A 104 -9.18 1.58 3.50
C LEU A 104 -9.68 0.30 2.83
N THR A 105 -9.89 -0.78 3.59
CA THR A 105 -10.36 -2.07 3.08
C THR A 105 -11.74 -2.01 2.42
N TYR A 106 -12.58 -1.02 2.76
CA TYR A 106 -13.92 -0.86 2.19
C TYR A 106 -13.97 0.12 1.01
N TYR A 107 -12.91 0.92 0.81
CA TYR A 107 -12.82 1.91 -0.29
C TYR A 107 -11.99 1.44 -1.48
N LEU A 108 -11.20 0.37 -1.31
CA LEU A 108 -10.42 -0.28 -2.38
C LEU A 108 -11.27 -1.34 -3.08
#